data_AF-A0A317MXE6-F1
#
_entry.id   AF-A0A317MXE6-F1
#
_cell.length_a   1.000
_cell.length_b   1.000
_cell.length_c   1.000
_cell.angle_alpha   90.00
_cell.angle_beta   90.00
_cell.angle_gamma   90.00
#
_symmetry.space_group_name_H-M   'P 1'
#
loop_
_entity.id
_entity.type
_entity.pdbx_description
1 polymer ?
#
loop_
_entity_poly.entity_id
_entity_poly.type
_entity_poly.pdbx_seq_one_letter_code
_entity_poly.pdbx_strand_id
1 'polypeptide(L)'
;MLQAMLDRALNDEYRARATYRSVIERFGAVRPFTSILRSEQNHIDALLGLYARYRLPVPADRWAGRLSAPPSLAAACAGGVAGEIANYRMYDAMLAQTAQADVRAVFAALRSASHDRHLPAFRACAAAYASAPSNDHRSTIMGFPLIPFIAGASLGAFVTWLCKDPPTQAALKRGVDQAGDKVAAGVRSVREGVAARRKPKAAETAQTATAEPSEPVVESAAAKKAPPADSAD
;
A
#
# COMPACT_ATOMS: atom_id res chain seq x y z
N MET A 1 -10.77 -29.26 9.55
CA MET A 1 -10.45 -27.86 9.92
C MET A 1 -8.95 -27.62 10.01
N LEU A 2 -8.19 -28.40 10.79
CA LEU A 2 -6.73 -28.23 10.94
C LEU A 2 -5.96 -28.29 9.61
N GLN A 3 -6.17 -29.34 8.80
CA GLN A 3 -5.45 -29.49 7.53
C GLN A 3 -5.66 -28.30 6.60
N ALA A 4 -6.88 -27.76 6.49
CA ALA A 4 -7.14 -26.58 5.66
C ALA A 4 -6.37 -25.33 6.12
N MET A 5 -6.13 -25.16 7.43
CA MET A 5 -5.31 -24.07 7.95
C MET A 5 -3.82 -24.28 7.63
N LEU A 6 -3.33 -25.51 7.78
CA LEU A 6 -1.95 -25.86 7.40
C LEU A 6 -1.73 -25.72 5.89
N ASP A 7 -2.69 -26.15 5.07
CA ASP A 7 -2.65 -26.02 3.62
C ASP A 7 -2.60 -24.56 3.20
N ARG A 8 -3.41 -23.73 3.86
CA ARG A 8 -3.41 -22.28 3.65
C ARG A 8 -2.06 -21.66 4.02
N ALA A 9 -1.54 -21.95 5.21
CA ALA A 9 -0.25 -21.44 5.68
C ALA A 9 0.88 -21.86 4.74
N LEU A 10 1.01 -23.16 4.46
CA LEU A 10 2.07 -23.70 3.61
C LEU A 10 2.01 -23.16 2.18
N ASN A 11 0.80 -22.97 1.63
CA ASN A 11 0.66 -22.37 0.31
C ASN A 11 1.15 -20.92 0.25
N ASP A 12 0.92 -20.15 1.32
CA ASP A 12 1.38 -18.77 1.43
C ASP A 12 2.91 -18.71 1.55
N GLU A 13 3.52 -19.55 2.40
CA GLU A 13 4.99 -19.62 2.52
C GLU A 13 5.67 -20.08 1.21
N TYR A 14 5.09 -21.06 0.50
CA TYR A 14 5.57 -21.44 -0.83
C TYR A 14 5.51 -20.28 -1.83
N ARG A 15 4.43 -19.49 -1.77
CA ARG A 15 4.25 -18.35 -2.64
C ARG A 15 5.25 -17.23 -2.33
N ALA A 16 5.47 -16.91 -1.06
CA ALA A 16 6.46 -15.93 -0.62
C ALA A 16 7.86 -16.35 -1.07
N ARG A 17 8.26 -17.60 -0.80
CA ARG A 17 9.54 -18.18 -1.23
C ARG A 17 9.74 -18.09 -2.75
N ALA A 18 8.73 -18.46 -3.54
CA ALA A 18 8.81 -18.39 -5.00
C ALA A 18 8.90 -16.94 -5.50
N THR A 19 8.17 -16.02 -4.88
CA THR A 19 8.22 -14.59 -5.20
C THR A 19 9.62 -14.04 -4.95
N TYR A 20 10.20 -14.29 -3.77
CA TYR A 20 11.52 -13.77 -3.41
C TYR A 20 12.64 -14.40 -4.24
N ARG A 21 12.54 -15.69 -4.61
CA ARG A 21 13.44 -16.30 -5.61
C ARG A 21 13.38 -15.57 -6.94
N SER A 22 12.18 -15.31 -7.47
CA SER A 22 12.06 -14.63 -8.77
C SER A 22 12.72 -13.24 -8.75
N VAL A 23 12.59 -12.50 -7.64
CA VAL A 23 13.24 -11.20 -7.46
C VAL A 23 14.77 -11.35 -7.46
N ILE A 24 15.30 -12.32 -6.72
CA ILE A 24 16.75 -12.59 -6.66
C ILE A 24 17.29 -13.03 -8.01
N GLU A 25 16.56 -13.87 -8.75
CA GLU A 25 16.93 -14.31 -10.09
C GLU A 25 17.00 -13.14 -11.08
N ARG A 26 16.06 -12.18 -11.00
CA ARG A 26 16.02 -11.02 -11.90
C ARG A 26 17.00 -9.91 -11.53
N PHE A 27 17.10 -9.58 -10.24
CA PHE A 27 17.79 -8.37 -9.76
C PHE A 27 19.08 -8.68 -9.00
N GLY A 28 19.44 -9.96 -8.84
CA GLY A 28 20.61 -10.40 -8.08
C GLY A 28 20.36 -10.49 -6.58
N ALA A 29 21.43 -10.77 -5.84
CA ALA A 29 21.42 -10.98 -4.39
C ALA A 29 21.19 -9.66 -3.61
N VAL A 30 19.95 -9.18 -3.57
CA VAL A 30 19.56 -7.93 -2.91
C VAL A 30 18.87 -8.19 -1.56
N ARG A 31 19.17 -7.34 -0.56
CA ARG A 31 18.43 -7.33 0.71
C ARG A 31 17.09 -6.58 0.54
N PRO A 32 16.03 -6.97 1.25
CA PRO A 32 15.99 -8.04 2.26
C PRO A 32 15.66 -9.43 1.69
N PHE A 33 15.43 -9.55 0.38
CA PHE A 33 14.97 -10.78 -0.28
C PHE A 33 15.85 -11.99 0.03
N THR A 34 17.19 -11.86 -0.01
CA THR A 34 18.10 -12.99 0.28
C THR A 34 17.97 -13.52 1.71
N SER A 35 17.86 -12.62 2.69
CA SER A 35 17.69 -13.01 4.10
C SER A 35 16.31 -13.59 4.38
N ILE A 36 15.27 -13.01 3.78
CA ILE A 36 13.89 -13.43 4.01
C ILE A 36 13.60 -14.75 3.29
N LEU A 37 14.18 -14.98 2.11
CA LEU A 37 14.07 -16.26 1.41
C LEU A 37 14.48 -17.46 2.28
N ARG A 38 15.54 -17.30 3.08
CA ARG A 38 15.97 -18.32 4.03
C ARG A 38 14.96 -18.50 5.17
N SER A 39 14.37 -17.41 5.65
CA SER A 39 13.30 -17.45 6.66
C SER A 39 12.08 -18.22 6.14
N GLU A 40 11.66 -17.99 4.90
CA GLU A 40 10.50 -18.71 4.34
C GLU A 40 10.76 -20.21 4.20
N GLN A 41 12.01 -20.61 3.91
CA GLN A 41 12.37 -22.02 3.95
C GLN A 41 12.19 -22.60 5.35
N ASN A 42 12.65 -21.91 6.39
CA ASN A 42 12.47 -22.35 7.76
C ASN A 42 10.98 -22.40 8.17
N HIS A 43 10.16 -21.46 7.69
CA HIS A 43 8.71 -21.48 7.91
C HIS A 43 8.06 -22.72 7.31
N ILE A 44 8.40 -23.03 6.05
CA ILE A 44 7.96 -24.24 5.35
C ILE A 44 8.36 -25.48 6.15
N ASP A 45 9.62 -25.58 6.57
CA ASP A 45 10.12 -26.75 7.29
C ASP A 45 9.39 -26.95 8.64
N ALA A 46 9.09 -25.85 9.35
CA ALA A 46 8.29 -25.89 10.57
C ALA A 46 6.85 -26.38 10.32
N LEU A 47 6.21 -25.90 9.25
CA LEU A 47 4.87 -26.36 8.86
C LEU A 47 4.88 -27.83 8.45
N LEU A 48 5.87 -28.29 7.68
CA LEU A 48 6.04 -29.70 7.30
C LEU A 48 6.21 -30.61 8.52
N GLY A 49 6.86 -30.12 9.58
CA GLY A 49 6.91 -30.80 10.88
C GLY A 49 5.52 -31.07 11.47
N LEU A 50 4.58 -30.10 11.35
CA LEU A 50 3.19 -30.30 11.77
C LEU A 50 2.46 -31.31 10.88
N TYR A 51 2.66 -31.27 9.55
CA TYR A 51 2.09 -32.30 8.66
C TYR A 51 2.52 -33.70 9.05
N ALA A 52 3.82 -33.90 9.31
CA ALA A 52 4.35 -35.19 9.75
C ALA A 52 3.74 -35.63 11.09
N ARG A 53 3.68 -34.71 12.07
CA ARG A 53 3.12 -34.98 13.41
C ARG A 53 1.65 -35.40 13.36
N TYR A 54 0.85 -34.73 12.55
CA TYR A 54 -0.57 -35.03 12.40
C TYR A 54 -0.88 -36.07 11.31
N ARG A 55 0.15 -36.64 10.66
CA ARG A 55 0.03 -37.61 9.55
C ARG A 55 -0.88 -37.12 8.42
N LEU A 56 -0.75 -35.84 8.09
CA LEU A 56 -1.53 -35.19 7.04
C LEU A 56 -0.77 -35.25 5.70
N PRO A 57 -1.48 -35.37 4.56
CA PRO A 57 -0.84 -35.30 3.26
C PRO A 57 -0.35 -33.88 2.99
N VAL A 58 0.89 -33.76 2.52
CA VAL A 58 1.49 -32.46 2.18
C VAL A 58 1.05 -32.04 0.77
N PRO A 59 0.45 -30.85 0.59
CA PRO A 59 0.12 -30.36 -0.75
C PRO A 59 1.39 -29.98 -1.52
N ALA A 60 1.38 -30.24 -2.84
CA ALA A 60 2.53 -29.92 -3.69
C ALA A 60 2.79 -28.40 -3.81
N ASP A 61 4.06 -28.02 -3.90
CA ASP A 61 4.45 -26.64 -4.23
C ASP A 61 4.12 -26.32 -5.70
N ARG A 62 3.04 -25.56 -5.90
CA ARG A 62 2.58 -25.12 -7.22
C ARG A 62 3.21 -23.81 -7.70
N TRP A 63 4.05 -23.15 -6.89
CA TRP A 63 4.55 -21.81 -7.15
C TRP A 63 5.99 -21.79 -7.65
N ALA A 64 6.80 -22.80 -7.29
CA ALA A 64 8.19 -22.93 -7.70
C ALA A 64 8.39 -22.73 -9.21
N GLY A 65 9.18 -21.73 -9.60
CA GLY A 65 9.50 -21.42 -10.99
C GLY A 65 8.34 -20.84 -11.82
N ARG A 66 7.19 -20.52 -11.21
CA ARG A 66 5.98 -20.07 -11.95
C ARG A 66 5.62 -18.60 -11.75
N LEU A 67 6.38 -17.87 -10.95
CA LEU A 67 6.17 -16.45 -10.67
C LEU A 67 7.23 -15.62 -11.38
N SER A 68 6.78 -14.60 -12.11
CA SER A 68 7.66 -13.60 -12.72
C SER A 68 7.91 -12.47 -11.73
N ALA A 69 9.16 -12.01 -11.64
CA ALA A 69 9.53 -10.91 -10.77
C ALA A 69 8.81 -9.60 -11.15
N PRO A 70 8.52 -8.72 -10.16
CA PRO A 70 8.07 -7.36 -10.39
C PRO A 70 8.95 -6.58 -11.39
N PRO A 71 8.42 -5.51 -12.01
CA PRO A 71 9.16 -4.74 -13.03
C PRO A 71 10.39 -4.01 -12.47
N SER A 72 10.44 -3.73 -11.17
CA SER A 72 11.54 -3.02 -10.52
C SER A 72 11.73 -3.46 -9.06
N LEU A 73 12.89 -3.13 -8.48
CA LEU A 73 13.15 -3.33 -7.05
C LEU A 73 12.21 -2.48 -6.16
N ALA A 74 11.86 -1.26 -6.59
CA ALA A 74 10.87 -0.45 -5.90
C ALA A 74 9.51 -1.17 -5.81
N ALA A 75 9.03 -1.72 -6.94
CA ALA A 75 7.79 -2.51 -6.96
C ALA A 75 7.93 -3.78 -6.11
N ALA A 76 9.08 -4.45 -6.16
CA ALA A 76 9.33 -5.64 -5.35
C ALA A 76 9.31 -5.35 -3.84
N CYS A 77 9.95 -4.28 -3.38
CA CYS A 77 9.93 -3.90 -1.96
C CYS A 77 8.51 -3.56 -1.50
N ALA A 78 7.75 -2.79 -2.29
CA ALA A 78 6.35 -2.46 -2.00
C ALA A 78 5.48 -3.72 -1.92
N GLY A 79 5.76 -4.71 -2.78
CA GLY A 79 5.09 -6.02 -2.77
C GLY A 79 5.41 -6.83 -1.54
N GLY A 80 6.66 -6.84 -1.11
CA GLY A 80 7.06 -7.43 0.16
C GLY A 80 6.30 -6.81 1.33
N VAL A 81 6.19 -5.48 1.41
CA VAL A 81 5.38 -4.81 2.46
C VAL A 81 3.93 -5.31 2.46
N ALA A 82 3.29 -5.35 1.29
CA ALA A 82 1.90 -5.81 1.18
C ALA A 82 1.76 -7.30 1.53
N GLY A 83 2.72 -8.13 1.08
CA GLY A 83 2.79 -9.56 1.36
C GLY A 83 2.91 -9.85 2.86
N GLU A 84 3.85 -9.20 3.55
CA GLU A 84 4.03 -9.41 4.98
C GLU A 84 2.81 -8.93 5.80
N ILE A 85 2.16 -7.83 5.39
CA ILE A 85 0.92 -7.39 6.04
C ILE A 85 -0.18 -8.44 5.90
N ALA A 86 -0.31 -9.04 4.71
CA ALA A 86 -1.28 -10.10 4.49
C ALA A 86 -0.94 -11.37 5.30
N ASN A 87 0.35 -11.74 5.35
CA ASN A 87 0.83 -12.93 6.02
C ASN A 87 0.60 -12.87 7.55
N TYR A 88 1.08 -11.83 8.24
CA TYR A 88 0.88 -11.77 9.70
C TYR A 88 -0.60 -11.70 10.09
N ARG A 89 -1.44 -11.01 9.29
CA ARG A 89 -2.90 -10.95 9.52
C ARG A 89 -3.59 -12.28 9.29
N MET A 90 -3.12 -13.06 8.31
CA MET A 90 -3.59 -14.43 8.11
C MET A 90 -3.31 -15.26 9.36
N TYR A 91 -2.09 -15.18 9.92
CA TYR A 91 -1.78 -15.89 11.15
C TYR A 91 -2.57 -15.38 12.36
N ASP A 92 -2.77 -14.07 12.52
CA ASP A 92 -3.63 -13.51 13.58
C ASP A 92 -5.04 -14.15 13.53
N ALA A 93 -5.63 -14.25 12.34
CA ALA A 93 -6.95 -14.87 12.14
C ALA A 93 -6.95 -16.39 12.40
N MET A 94 -5.90 -17.11 12.02
CA MET A 94 -5.79 -18.55 12.26
C MET A 94 -5.52 -18.86 13.74
N LEU A 95 -4.73 -18.04 14.43
CA LEU A 95 -4.46 -18.16 15.86
C LEU A 95 -5.74 -18.02 16.70
N ALA A 96 -6.71 -17.21 16.27
CA ALA A 96 -8.01 -17.11 16.96
C ALA A 96 -8.83 -18.41 16.90
N GLN A 97 -8.56 -19.29 15.91
CA GLN A 97 -9.34 -20.50 15.64
C GLN A 97 -8.59 -21.80 15.95
N THR A 98 -7.30 -21.70 16.30
CA THR A 98 -6.43 -22.87 16.53
C THR A 98 -6.40 -23.23 18.01
N ALA A 99 -6.82 -24.44 18.34
CA ALA A 99 -6.81 -24.96 19.72
C ALA A 99 -5.52 -25.69 20.08
N GLN A 100 -4.87 -26.34 19.10
CA GLN A 100 -3.71 -27.19 19.32
C GLN A 100 -2.48 -26.35 19.68
N ALA A 101 -1.92 -26.58 20.87
CA ALA A 101 -0.86 -25.73 21.43
C ALA A 101 0.43 -25.70 20.58
N ASP A 102 0.81 -26.83 19.99
CA ASP A 102 1.94 -26.97 19.08
C ASP A 102 1.72 -26.21 17.76
N VAL A 103 0.53 -26.30 17.17
CA VAL A 103 0.18 -25.53 15.98
C VAL A 103 0.17 -24.04 16.28
N ARG A 104 -0.42 -23.63 17.41
CA ARG A 104 -0.40 -22.22 17.87
C ARG A 104 1.02 -21.70 18.04
N ALA A 105 1.93 -22.50 18.60
CA ALA A 105 3.32 -22.10 18.79
C ALA A 105 4.02 -21.82 17.45
N VAL A 106 3.86 -22.71 16.47
CA VAL A 106 4.40 -22.50 15.11
C VAL A 106 3.77 -21.26 14.46
N PHE A 107 2.43 -21.15 14.46
CA PHE A 107 1.75 -19.99 13.87
C PHE A 107 2.14 -18.66 14.53
N ALA A 108 2.31 -18.61 15.85
CA ALA A 108 2.78 -17.42 16.55
C ALA A 108 4.21 -17.05 16.15
N ALA A 109 5.10 -18.04 16.01
CA ALA A 109 6.46 -17.80 15.57
C ALA A 109 6.52 -17.23 14.13
N LEU A 110 5.75 -17.80 13.20
CA LEU A 110 5.69 -17.33 11.81
C LEU A 110 5.06 -15.93 11.73
N ARG A 111 3.98 -15.69 12.46
CA ARG A 111 3.36 -14.37 12.62
C ARG A 111 4.35 -13.31 13.09
N SER A 112 5.13 -13.61 14.13
CA SER A 112 6.13 -12.68 14.66
C SER A 112 7.30 -12.49 13.70
N ALA A 113 7.72 -13.52 12.97
CA ALA A 113 8.73 -13.35 11.93
C ALA A 113 8.25 -12.36 10.84
N SER A 114 7.03 -12.53 10.35
CA SER A 114 6.45 -11.63 9.34
C SER A 114 6.29 -10.20 9.88
N HIS A 115 5.64 -10.03 11.03
CA HIS A 115 5.33 -8.70 11.59
C HIS A 115 6.56 -7.97 12.15
N ASP A 116 7.37 -8.64 12.95
CA ASP A 116 8.41 -8.00 13.77
C ASP A 116 9.77 -7.94 13.06
N ARG A 117 9.96 -8.71 11.98
CA ARG A 117 11.25 -8.82 11.29
C ARG A 117 11.14 -8.53 9.80
N HIS A 118 10.28 -9.23 9.08
CA HIS A 118 10.19 -9.09 7.61
C HIS A 118 9.57 -7.76 7.19
N LEU A 119 8.43 -7.40 7.79
CA LEU A 119 7.73 -6.17 7.46
C LEU A 119 8.58 -4.90 7.67
N PRO A 120 9.30 -4.71 8.80
CA PRO A 120 10.23 -3.59 8.95
C PRO A 120 11.34 -3.59 7.89
N ALA A 121 11.87 -4.77 7.54
CA ALA A 121 12.92 -4.88 6.52
C ALA A 121 12.41 -4.48 5.12
N PHE A 122 11.18 -4.89 4.75
CA PHE A 122 10.56 -4.47 3.49
C PHE A 122 10.14 -3.00 3.49
N ARG A 123 9.71 -2.45 4.63
CA ARG A 123 9.45 -1.00 4.75
C ARG A 123 10.72 -0.19 4.53
N ALA A 124 11.84 -0.61 5.12
CA ALA A 124 13.14 0.01 4.87
C ALA A 124 13.58 -0.12 3.40
N CYS A 125 13.37 -1.29 2.79
CA CYS A 125 13.58 -1.53 1.35
C CYS A 125 12.79 -0.51 0.51
N ALA A 126 11.48 -0.40 0.75
CA ALA A 126 10.61 0.48 -0.02
C ALA A 126 11.00 1.96 0.15
N ALA A 127 11.33 2.39 1.36
CA ALA A 127 11.80 3.74 1.63
C ALA A 127 13.11 4.05 0.89
N ALA A 128 14.07 3.11 0.87
CA ALA A 128 15.34 3.30 0.18
C ALA A 128 15.17 3.52 -1.34
N TYR A 129 14.25 2.79 -1.98
CA TYR A 129 13.97 2.96 -3.42
C TYR A 129 13.02 4.11 -3.74
N ALA A 130 12.29 4.65 -2.76
CA ALA A 130 11.50 5.88 -2.93
C ALA A 130 12.39 7.14 -2.90
N SER A 131 13.49 7.10 -2.14
CA SER A 131 14.41 8.23 -1.95
C SER A 131 15.60 8.23 -2.91
N ALA A 132 15.76 7.20 -3.75
CA ALA A 132 16.86 7.14 -4.71
C ALA A 132 16.66 8.20 -5.81
N PRO A 133 17.63 9.10 -6.07
CA PRO A 133 17.57 10.00 -7.20
C PRO A 133 17.50 9.16 -8.49
N SER A 134 16.69 9.59 -9.44
CA SER A 134 16.45 8.93 -10.74
C SER A 134 17.72 8.90 -11.59
N ASN A 135 18.69 8.07 -11.22
CA ASN A 135 19.86 7.74 -12.03
C ASN A 135 19.70 6.31 -12.53
N ASP A 136 18.70 6.12 -13.40
CA ASP A 136 18.57 4.91 -14.20
C ASP A 136 19.56 4.97 -15.37
N HIS A 137 20.84 4.72 -15.07
CA HIS A 137 21.92 4.54 -16.06
C HIS A 137 22.39 3.07 -16.13
N ARG A 138 21.51 2.12 -15.82
CA ARG A 138 21.80 0.67 -15.97
C ARG A 138 20.80 -0.06 -16.86
N SER A 139 20.23 0.66 -17.84
CA SER A 139 19.52 0.08 -18.98
C SER A 139 20.15 0.58 -20.29
N THR A 140 21.37 0.14 -20.60
CA THR A 140 21.85 0.14 -22.00
C THR A 140 21.53 -1.22 -22.60
N ILE A 141 20.29 -1.41 -23.07
CA ILE A 141 19.97 -2.31 -24.18
C ILE A 141 18.84 -1.64 -24.99
N MET A 142 19.19 -1.33 -26.25
CA MET A 142 18.39 -0.95 -27.41
C MET A 142 16.88 -0.70 -27.25
N GLY A 143 16.50 0.55 -27.57
CA GLY A 143 15.31 0.93 -28.36
C GLY A 143 13.99 0.22 -28.08
N PHE A 144 13.13 0.86 -27.28
CA PHE A 144 11.68 0.61 -27.28
C PHE A 144 10.97 1.96 -27.49
N PRO A 145 9.98 2.06 -28.40
CA PRO A 145 9.39 3.33 -28.75
C PRO A 145 8.52 3.88 -27.62
N LEU A 146 8.53 5.21 -27.52
CA LEU A 146 7.73 6.05 -26.66
C LEU A 146 6.25 5.63 -26.68
N ILE A 147 5.71 5.12 -25.57
CA ILE A 147 4.26 5.06 -25.35
C ILE A 147 3.94 6.11 -24.28
N PRO A 148 3.00 7.05 -24.56
CA PRO A 148 2.65 8.08 -23.60
C PRO A 148 1.91 7.45 -22.43
N PHE A 149 2.33 7.86 -21.22
CA PHE A 149 1.61 7.68 -19.97
C PHE A 149 0.14 8.13 -20.16
N ILE A 150 -0.80 7.19 -20.12
CA ILE A 150 -2.18 7.51 -19.75
C ILE A 150 -2.30 7.18 -18.27
N ALA A 151 -2.66 8.22 -17.52
CA ALA A 151 -2.93 8.22 -16.10
C ALA A 151 -3.87 7.06 -15.69
N GLY A 152 -3.55 6.41 -14.56
CA GLY A 152 -4.56 5.67 -13.77
C GLY A 152 -4.40 4.15 -13.61
N ALA A 153 -3.20 3.57 -13.68
CA ALA A 153 -3.05 2.10 -13.51
C ALA A 153 -1.97 1.65 -12.50
N SER A 154 -1.55 2.49 -11.54
CA SER A 154 -0.38 2.19 -10.69
C SER A 154 -0.65 1.38 -9.40
N LEU A 155 -1.90 1.01 -9.09
CA LEU A 155 -2.20 0.04 -8.02
C LEU A 155 -2.92 -1.22 -8.52
N GLY A 156 -3.80 -1.09 -9.53
CA GLY A 156 -4.61 -2.21 -10.02
C GLY A 156 -3.76 -3.37 -10.54
N ALA A 157 -2.83 -3.11 -11.47
CA ALA A 157 -1.97 -4.15 -12.04
C ALA A 157 -1.06 -4.83 -11.01
N PHE A 158 -0.66 -4.11 -9.96
CA PHE A 158 0.17 -4.65 -8.89
C PHE A 158 -0.62 -5.56 -7.94
N VAL A 159 -1.87 -5.21 -7.62
CA VAL A 159 -2.73 -6.07 -6.81
C VAL A 159 -3.26 -7.27 -7.62
N THR A 160 -3.50 -7.12 -8.92
CA THR A 160 -3.78 -8.25 -9.83
C THR A 160 -2.59 -9.19 -9.98
N TRP A 161 -1.35 -8.69 -9.89
CA TRP A 161 -0.14 -9.52 -9.83
C TRP A 161 0.04 -10.19 -8.44
N LEU A 162 -0.33 -9.51 -7.34
CA LEU A 162 -0.30 -10.02 -5.96
C LEU A 162 -1.42 -11.01 -5.60
N CYS A 163 -2.45 -11.20 -6.43
CA CYS A 163 -3.50 -12.20 -6.22
C CYS A 163 -3.72 -12.95 -7.52
N LYS A 164 -3.19 -14.17 -7.66
CA LYS A 164 -3.43 -15.02 -8.85
C LYS A 164 -4.58 -16.02 -8.63
N ASP A 165 -5.30 -15.92 -7.50
CA ASP A 165 -6.53 -16.70 -7.30
C ASP A 165 -7.73 -15.94 -7.93
N PRO A 166 -8.52 -16.59 -8.80
CA PRO A 166 -9.65 -15.96 -9.48
C PRO A 166 -10.68 -15.27 -8.56
N PRO A 167 -11.06 -15.82 -7.38
CA PRO A 167 -12.09 -15.20 -6.55
C PRO A 167 -11.62 -13.92 -5.87
N THR A 168 -10.36 -13.84 -5.43
CA THR A 168 -9.81 -12.60 -4.84
C THR A 168 -9.59 -11.52 -5.90
N GLN A 169 -9.19 -11.88 -7.13
CA GLN A 169 -9.14 -10.92 -8.24
C GLN A 169 -10.52 -10.31 -8.51
N ALA A 170 -11.58 -11.13 -8.54
CA ALA A 170 -12.94 -10.66 -8.76
C ALA A 170 -13.44 -9.77 -7.61
N ALA A 171 -13.14 -10.12 -6.36
CA ALA A 171 -13.48 -9.31 -5.20
C ALA A 171 -12.77 -7.94 -5.21
N LEU A 172 -11.48 -7.94 -5.54
CA LEU A 172 -10.68 -6.74 -5.56
C LEU A 172 -11.04 -5.80 -6.72
N LYS A 173 -11.27 -6.36 -7.92
CA LYS A 173 -11.76 -5.60 -9.07
C LYS A 173 -13.08 -4.90 -8.75
N ARG A 174 -14.04 -5.61 -8.14
CA ARG A 174 -15.31 -5.02 -7.71
C ARG A 174 -15.12 -3.88 -6.71
N GLY A 175 -14.18 -4.02 -5.77
CA GLY A 175 -13.87 -2.96 -4.80
C GLY A 175 -13.29 -1.71 -5.46
N VAL A 176 -12.38 -1.88 -6.43
CA VAL A 176 -11.79 -0.78 -7.20
C VAL A 176 -12.83 -0.10 -8.09
N ASP A 177 -13.67 -0.88 -8.80
CA ASP A 177 -14.75 -0.36 -9.64
C ASP A 177 -15.75 0.46 -8.80
N GLN A 178 -16.18 -0.08 -7.65
CA GLN A 178 -17.11 0.61 -6.74
C GLN A 178 -16.52 1.91 -6.15
N ALA A 179 -15.20 1.95 -5.88
CA ALA A 179 -14.52 3.16 -5.45
C ALA A 179 -14.45 4.19 -6.58
N GLY A 180 -14.16 3.75 -7.81
CA GLY A 180 -14.18 4.60 -9.01
C GLY A 180 -15.54 5.24 -9.25
N ASP A 181 -16.62 4.45 -9.14
CA ASP A 181 -17.99 4.94 -9.31
C ASP A 181 -18.37 6.00 -8.27
N LYS A 182 -17.97 5.80 -7.00
CA LYS A 182 -18.20 6.78 -5.92
C LYS A 182 -17.47 8.10 -6.17
N VAL A 183 -16.21 8.03 -6.64
CA VAL A 183 -15.43 9.22 -6.99
C VAL A 183 -16.06 9.94 -8.18
N ALA A 184 -16.46 9.22 -9.23
CA ALA A 184 -17.12 9.79 -10.39
C ALA A 184 -18.46 10.46 -10.04
N ALA A 185 -19.25 9.85 -9.14
CA ALA A 185 -20.48 10.43 -8.62
C ALA A 185 -20.23 11.72 -7.82
N GLY A 186 -19.21 11.73 -6.95
CA GLY A 186 -18.81 12.92 -6.19
C GLY A 186 -18.37 14.07 -7.10
N VAL A 187 -17.57 13.79 -8.13
CA VAL A 187 -17.14 14.80 -9.12
C VAL A 187 -18.33 15.38 -9.89
N ARG A 188 -19.32 14.54 -10.26
CA ARG A 188 -20.55 14.99 -10.92
C ARG A 188 -21.37 15.91 -10.02
N SER A 189 -21.55 15.53 -8.75
CA SER A 189 -22.27 16.35 -7.76
C SER A 189 -21.61 17.72 -7.55
N VAL A 190 -20.27 17.77 -7.47
CA VAL A 190 -19.53 19.04 -7.38
C VAL A 190 -19.73 19.89 -8.63
N ARG A 191 -19.65 19.29 -9.82
CA ARG A 191 -19.83 20.00 -11.10
C ARG A 191 -21.24 20.59 -11.24
N GLU A 192 -22.27 19.85 -10.83
CA GLU A 192 -23.66 20.32 -10.81
C GLU A 192 -23.87 21.45 -9.79
N GLY A 193 -23.27 21.35 -8.60
CA GLY A 193 -23.30 22.42 -7.60
C GLY A 193 -22.62 23.70 -8.04
N VAL A 194 -21.50 23.61 -8.78
CA VAL A 194 -20.80 24.77 -9.37
C VAL A 194 -21.61 25.39 -10.51
N ALA A 195 -22.27 24.59 -11.34
CA ALA A 195 -23.14 25.08 -12.41
C ALA A 195 -24.38 25.80 -11.87
N ALA A 196 -24.98 25.29 -10.78
CA ALA A 196 -26.11 25.91 -10.11
C ALA A 196 -25.77 27.29 -9.50
N ARG A 197 -24.53 27.47 -9.00
CA ARG A 197 -24.04 28.76 -8.47
C ARG A 197 -23.68 29.79 -9.55
N ARG A 198 -23.59 29.38 -10.81
CA ARG A 198 -23.19 30.24 -11.95
C ARG A 198 -24.36 30.84 -12.76
N LYS A 199 -25.63 30.55 -12.43
CA LYS A 199 -26.76 31.21 -13.10
C LYS A 199 -26.90 32.66 -12.62
N PRO A 200 -26.90 33.68 -13.51
CA PRO A 200 -27.00 35.07 -13.10
C PRO A 200 -28.40 35.41 -12.58
N LYS A 201 -28.44 36.15 -11.47
CA LYS A 201 -29.64 36.84 -10.95
C LYS A 201 -30.00 37.98 -11.92
N ALA A 202 -30.84 37.69 -12.90
CA ALA A 202 -31.51 38.69 -13.71
C ALA A 202 -32.99 38.74 -13.27
N ALA A 203 -33.35 39.88 -12.67
CA ALA A 203 -34.68 40.41 -12.34
C ALA A 203 -34.67 40.89 -10.89
N GLU A 204 -34.53 42.21 -10.70
CA GLU A 204 -35.55 43.05 -10.07
C GLU A 204 -34.98 44.46 -9.94
N THR A 205 -35.42 45.34 -10.84
CA THR A 205 -35.17 46.79 -10.81
C THR A 205 -36.53 47.43 -10.55
N ALA A 206 -36.71 48.06 -9.40
CA ALA A 206 -37.49 49.29 -9.18
C ALA A 206 -37.69 49.50 -7.67
N GLN A 207 -37.03 50.51 -7.09
CA GLN A 207 -37.69 51.68 -6.49
C GLN A 207 -36.76 52.49 -5.55
N THR A 208 -36.50 53.71 -6.04
CA THR A 208 -36.46 55.02 -5.35
C THR A 208 -35.39 55.36 -4.32
N ALA A 209 -34.66 56.42 -4.70
CA ALA A 209 -33.76 57.26 -3.93
C ALA A 209 -34.50 58.27 -3.02
N THR A 210 -33.80 58.75 -1.98
CA THR A 210 -33.76 60.10 -1.33
C THR A 210 -33.14 59.89 0.07
N ALA A 211 -32.22 60.67 0.66
CA ALA A 211 -31.55 61.93 0.38
C ALA A 211 -30.28 62.04 1.28
N GLU A 212 -29.31 62.85 0.85
CA GLU A 212 -28.10 63.36 1.55
C GLU A 212 -28.43 64.48 2.58
N PRO A 213 -27.46 65.20 3.24
CA PRO A 213 -26.20 64.81 3.91
C PRO A 213 -25.97 65.59 5.24
N SER A 214 -24.85 65.35 5.95
CA SER A 214 -24.07 66.39 6.67
C SER A 214 -22.76 65.85 7.28
N GLU A 215 -21.63 66.44 6.88
CA GLU A 215 -20.31 66.34 7.55
C GLU A 215 -20.19 67.44 8.66
N PRO A 216 -19.00 67.84 9.19
CA PRO A 216 -17.66 67.22 9.31
C PRO A 216 -17.05 67.37 10.74
N VAL A 217 -15.78 66.96 10.94
CA VAL A 217 -14.63 67.74 11.50
C VAL A 217 -13.67 66.89 12.39
N VAL A 218 -12.46 66.53 11.90
CA VAL A 218 -11.08 67.10 12.16
C VAL A 218 -10.41 66.55 13.46
N GLU A 219 -9.40 65.65 13.36
CA GLU A 219 -7.93 65.88 13.59
C GLU A 219 -7.56 65.76 15.11
N SER A 220 -6.41 65.27 15.61
CA SER A 220 -5.03 65.16 15.14
C SER A 220 -4.20 64.25 16.07
N ALA A 221 -3.10 63.73 15.50
CA ALA A 221 -1.75 63.50 16.07
C ALA A 221 -1.56 62.63 17.33
N ALA A 222 -0.87 61.48 17.33
CA ALA A 222 0.51 61.16 16.90
C ALA A 222 1.62 61.84 17.73
N ALA A 223 2.39 61.06 18.50
CA ALA A 223 3.82 60.83 18.29
C ALA A 223 4.52 60.06 19.44
N LYS A 224 5.18 58.96 19.06
CA LYS A 224 6.54 58.47 19.42
C LYS A 224 7.07 58.63 20.86
N LYS A 225 7.65 57.57 21.44
CA LYS A 225 9.08 57.16 21.32
C LYS A 225 9.37 55.93 22.23
N ALA A 226 10.08 54.93 21.70
CA ALA A 226 10.79 53.85 22.43
C ALA A 226 12.15 54.41 23.00
N PRO A 227 13.08 53.69 23.69
CA PRO A 227 13.38 52.25 23.67
C PRO A 227 13.86 51.70 25.07
N PRO A 228 14.83 50.75 25.21
CA PRO A 228 14.57 49.38 25.71
C PRO A 228 15.47 48.98 26.92
N ALA A 229 15.59 47.66 27.12
CA ALA A 229 16.60 46.93 27.93
C ALA A 229 16.26 46.78 29.43
N ASP A 230 16.63 45.75 30.17
CA ASP A 230 17.14 44.37 30.03
C ASP A 230 17.44 43.93 31.50
N SER A 231 17.82 42.67 31.76
CA SER A 231 18.23 42.06 33.06
C SER A 231 17.09 41.66 34.02
N ALA A 232 16.85 40.36 34.25
CA ALA A 232 17.62 39.38 35.02
C ALA A 232 17.48 39.54 36.54
N ASP A 233 16.62 38.72 37.14
CA ASP A 233 16.93 37.77 38.22
C ASP A 233 15.80 36.73 38.36
#